data_AF-A0A928I898-F1
#
_entry.id   AF-A0A928I898-F1
#
_cell.length_a   1.000
_cell.length_b   1.000
_cell.length_c   1.000
_cell.angle_alpha   90.00
_cell.angle_beta   90.00
_cell.angle_gamma   90.00
#
_symmetry.space_group_name_H-M   'P 1'
#
loop_
_entity.id
_entity.type
_entity.pdbx_description
1 polymer ?
#
loop_
_entity_poly.entity_id
_entity_poly.type
_entity_poly.pdbx_seq_one_letter_code
_entity_poly.pdbx_strand_id
1 'polypeptide(L)'
;MKTVDLSAANNCRTMLIDAEYNMACIKAEGGGLIKFIHAGGSGAVTRRKALRSHLRNAVRRGAIKQMLEGEKLSSEDRLSRYFCNFHPELAEDVDFNGKNANVTFVRI
;
A
#
# COMPACT_ATOMS: atom_id res chain seq x y z
N MET A 1 -11.05 4.41 2.66
CA MET A 1 -9.65 4.22 2.18
C MET A 1 -8.99 5.54 1.80
N LYS A 2 -7.70 5.75 2.14
CA LYS A 2 -6.90 6.90 1.66
C LYS A 2 -5.94 6.46 0.56
N THR A 3 -5.83 7.23 -0.52
CA THR A 3 -4.82 7.03 -1.56
C THR A 3 -3.63 7.99 -1.36
N VAL A 4 -2.42 7.45 -1.45
CA VAL A 4 -1.16 8.18 -1.36
C VAL A 4 -0.37 7.92 -2.64
N ASP A 5 -0.17 8.97 -3.43
CA ASP A 5 0.64 8.90 -4.64
C ASP A 5 2.11 9.18 -4.31
N LEU A 6 2.97 8.18 -4.57
CA LEU A 6 4.41 8.28 -4.36
C LEU A 6 5.16 8.45 -5.69
N SER A 7 4.46 8.70 -6.80
CA SER A 7 5.04 8.80 -8.12
C SER A 7 5.95 10.01 -8.32
N ALA A 8 5.73 11.08 -7.56
CA ALA A 8 6.56 12.27 -7.56
C ALA A 8 7.90 12.10 -6.81
N ALA A 9 8.11 10.98 -6.11
CA ALA A 9 9.33 10.79 -5.33
C ALA A 9 10.55 10.54 -6.22
N ASN A 10 11.53 11.46 -6.15
CA ASN A 10 12.75 11.43 -6.95
C ASN A 10 13.72 10.30 -6.56
N ASN A 11 13.60 9.73 -5.36
CA ASN A 11 14.43 8.62 -4.90
C ASN A 11 13.73 7.77 -3.82
N CYS A 12 14.34 6.64 -3.44
CA CYS A 12 13.78 5.73 -2.43
C CYS A 12 13.62 6.38 -1.06
N ARG A 13 14.54 7.26 -0.64
CA ARG A 13 14.51 7.85 0.71
C ARG A 13 13.30 8.75 0.87
N THR A 14 13.07 9.67 -0.06
CA THR A 14 11.91 10.58 -0.03
C THR A 14 10.60 9.80 -0.03
N MET A 15 10.48 8.82 -0.92
CA MET A 15 9.31 7.93 -0.99
C MET A 15 9.02 7.22 0.34
N LEU A 16 10.05 6.74 1.04
CA LEU A 16 9.87 6.05 2.32
C LEU A 16 9.44 7.02 3.44
N ILE A 17 10.03 8.22 3.47
CA ILE A 17 9.64 9.26 4.43
C ILE A 17 8.16 9.65 4.21
N ASP A 18 7.75 9.85 2.95
CA ASP A 18 6.37 10.18 2.62
C ASP A 18 5.42 9.05 3.03
N ALA A 19 5.81 7.79 2.81
CA ALA A 19 5.02 6.64 3.25
C ALA A 19 4.87 6.58 4.78
N GLU A 20 5.96 6.77 5.53
CA GLU A 20 5.93 6.80 7.00
C GLU A 20 5.08 7.95 7.54
N TYR A 21 5.25 9.15 6.99
CA TYR A 21 4.45 10.32 7.36
C TYR A 21 2.95 10.07 7.14
N ASN A 22 2.57 9.58 5.96
CA ASN A 22 1.17 9.30 5.66
C ASN A 22 0.59 8.18 6.54
N MET A 23 1.37 7.13 6.85
CA MET A 23 0.94 6.10 7.80
C MET A 23 0.69 6.70 9.19
N ALA A 24 1.55 7.59 9.66
CA ALA A 24 1.39 8.24 10.96
C ALA A 24 0.16 9.16 11.00
N CYS A 25 -0.05 9.99 9.98
CA CYS A 25 -1.23 10.86 9.87
C CYS A 25 -2.52 10.05 9.85
N ILE A 26 -2.62 9.05 8.97
CA ILE A 26 -3.83 8.24 8.85
C ILE A 26 -4.11 7.46 10.14
N LYS A 27 -3.07 6.98 10.83
CA LYS A 27 -3.23 6.35 12.14
C LYS A 27 -3.80 7.34 13.17
N ALA A 28 -3.29 8.57 13.21
CA ALA A 28 -3.77 9.60 14.12
C ALA A 28 -5.22 10.04 13.83
N GLU A 29 -5.62 10.01 12.56
CA GLU A 29 -7.00 10.27 12.10
C GLU A 29 -7.95 9.07 12.33
N GLY A 30 -7.46 7.94 12.85
CA GLY A 30 -8.24 6.73 13.06
C GLY A 30 -8.57 5.98 11.77
N GLY A 31 -7.92 6.30 10.66
CA GLY A 31 -8.09 5.61 9.39
C GLY A 31 -7.46 4.22 9.38
N GLY A 32 -8.11 3.29 8.68
CA GLY A 32 -7.74 1.86 8.71
C GLY A 32 -7.06 1.32 7.45
N LEU A 33 -7.18 1.98 6.29
CA LEU A 33 -6.66 1.47 5.01
C LEU A 33 -6.03 2.57 4.15
N ILE A 34 -4.80 2.30 3.71
CA ILE A 34 -4.02 3.15 2.82
C ILE A 34 -3.70 2.38 1.53
N LYS A 35 -3.92 3.04 0.38
CA LYS A 35 -3.46 2.61 -0.94
C LYS A 35 -2.25 3.45 -1.33
N PHE A 36 -1.09 2.82 -1.42
CA PHE A 36 0.11 3.45 -1.99
C PHE A 36 0.16 3.18 -3.48
N ILE A 37 0.27 4.26 -4.27
CA ILE A 37 0.57 4.20 -5.70
C ILE A 37 2.08 4.36 -5.87
N HIS A 38 2.72 3.33 -6.42
CA HIS A 38 4.16 3.28 -6.67
C HIS A 38 4.55 4.17 -7.85
N ALA A 39 5.77 4.69 -7.80
CA ALA A 39 6.31 5.49 -8.90
C ALA A 39 6.49 4.70 -10.19
N GLY A 40 6.04 5.29 -11.31
CA GLY A 40 6.39 4.89 -12.66
C GLY A 40 7.77 5.39 -13.10
N GLY A 41 8.15 5.12 -14.35
CA GLY A 41 9.38 5.63 -14.97
C GLY A 41 10.68 4.94 -14.52
N SER A 42 11.82 5.59 -14.82
CA SER A 42 13.14 5.03 -14.50
C SER A 42 13.32 4.79 -12.99
N GLY A 43 13.82 3.61 -12.62
CA GLY A 43 14.00 3.20 -11.22
C GLY A 43 12.72 2.76 -10.48
N ALA A 44 11.56 2.70 -11.15
CA ALA A 44 10.28 2.27 -10.56
C ALA A 44 10.35 0.92 -9.85
N VAL A 45 11.01 -0.06 -10.46
CA VAL A 45 11.18 -1.40 -9.88
C VAL A 45 11.94 -1.34 -8.55
N THR A 46 13.03 -0.57 -8.51
CA THR A 46 13.88 -0.41 -7.31
C THR A 46 13.11 0.28 -6.19
N ARG A 47 12.41 1.39 -6.49
CA ARG A 47 11.59 2.12 -5.53
C ARG A 47 10.47 1.23 -4.97
N ARG A 48 9.70 0.56 -5.83
CA ARG A 48 8.66 -0.39 -5.43
C ARG A 48 9.19 -1.50 -4.52
N LYS A 49 10.34 -2.12 -4.87
CA LYS A 49 10.98 -3.13 -4.04
C LYS A 49 11.39 -2.58 -2.67
N ALA A 50 11.95 -1.38 -2.63
CA ALA A 50 12.33 -0.72 -1.39
C ALA A 50 11.11 -0.44 -0.49
N LEU A 51 10.03 0.11 -1.04
CA LEU A 51 8.79 0.36 -0.30
C LEU A 51 8.18 -0.94 0.23
N ARG A 52 8.02 -1.96 -0.60
CA ARG A 52 7.47 -3.26 -0.17
C ARG A 52 8.35 -3.93 0.89
N SER A 53 9.67 -3.82 0.80
CA SER A 53 10.58 -4.31 1.84
C SER A 53 10.34 -3.56 3.17
N HIS A 54 10.25 -2.23 3.09
CA HIS A 54 10.00 -1.37 4.23
C HIS A 54 8.66 -1.68 4.91
N LEU A 55 7.57 -1.77 4.14
CA LEU A 55 6.24 -2.11 4.65
C LEU A 55 6.21 -3.50 5.28
N ARG A 56 6.84 -4.51 4.66
CA ARG A 56 6.95 -5.84 5.29
C ARG A 56 7.68 -5.80 6.64
N ASN A 57 8.71 -4.97 6.78
CA ASN A 57 9.36 -4.74 8.08
C ASN A 57 8.44 -4.03 9.07
N ALA A 58 7.62 -3.08 8.62
CA ALA A 58 6.60 -2.45 9.45
C ALA A 58 5.55 -3.46 9.94
N VAL A 59 5.13 -4.43 9.11
CA VAL A 59 4.26 -5.56 9.54
C VAL A 59 4.95 -6.36 10.66
N ARG A 60 6.20 -6.77 10.44
CA ARG A 60 6.96 -7.58 11.41
C ARG A 60 7.14 -6.88 12.76
N ARG A 61 7.24 -5.55 12.75
CA ARG A 61 7.36 -4.72 13.97
C ARG A 61 6.00 -4.37 14.60
N GLY A 62 4.89 -4.81 14.03
CA GLY A 62 3.54 -4.49 14.51
C GLY A 62 3.11 -3.03 14.29
N ALA A 63 3.85 -2.27 13.46
CA ALA A 63 3.52 -0.88 13.16
C ALA A 63 2.33 -0.78 12.18
N ILE A 64 2.16 -1.80 11.33
CA ILE A 64 1.00 -1.98 10.45
C ILE A 64 0.44 -3.39 10.65
N LYS A 65 -0.88 -3.55 10.59
CA LYS A 65 -1.52 -4.85 10.84
C LYS A 65 -1.32 -5.80 9.68
N GLN A 66 -1.50 -5.31 8.46
CA GLN A 66 -1.33 -6.16 7.28
C GLN A 66 -1.02 -5.37 6.01
N MET A 67 -0.43 -6.06 5.04
CA MET A 67 -0.06 -5.52 3.73
C MET A 67 -0.57 -6.46 2.64
N LEU A 68 -1.15 -5.88 1.58
CA LEU A 68 -1.61 -6.58 0.38
C LEU A 68 -0.95 -5.95 -0.85
N GLU A 69 -0.21 -6.77 -1.61
CA GLU A 69 0.43 -6.34 -2.86
C GLU A 69 -0.61 -6.32 -3.99
N GLY A 70 -0.62 -5.28 -4.81
CA GLY A 70 -1.66 -5.10 -5.84
C GLY A 70 -1.72 -6.21 -6.90
N GLU A 71 -0.62 -6.93 -7.14
CA GLU A 71 -0.61 -8.12 -8.00
C GLU A 71 -1.40 -9.32 -7.43
N LYS A 72 -1.69 -9.29 -6.13
CA LYS A 72 -2.51 -10.29 -5.42
C LYS A 72 -3.94 -9.80 -5.20
N LEU A 73 -4.26 -8.56 -5.59
CA LEU A 73 -5.56 -7.96 -5.36
C LEU A 73 -6.62 -8.62 -6.26
N SER A 74 -7.36 -9.58 -5.70
CA SER A 74 -8.37 -10.35 -6.41
C SER A 74 -9.43 -10.94 -5.49
N SER A 75 -10.66 -11.12 -5.99
CA SER A 75 -11.75 -11.80 -5.26
C SER A 75 -11.39 -13.22 -4.82
N GLU A 76 -10.53 -13.91 -5.57
CA GLU A 76 -10.15 -15.29 -5.29
C GLU A 76 -9.10 -15.38 -4.17
N ASP A 77 -8.30 -14.34 -4.02
CA ASP A 77 -7.21 -14.29 -3.05
C ASP A 77 -7.75 -14.15 -1.61
N ARG A 78 -7.29 -15.02 -0.71
CA ARG A 78 -7.76 -15.06 0.68
C ARG A 78 -7.43 -13.76 1.42
N LEU A 79 -6.27 -13.16 1.14
CA LEU A 79 -5.86 -11.94 1.82
C LEU A 79 -6.67 -10.74 1.33
N SER A 80 -6.95 -10.67 0.04
CA SER A 80 -7.85 -9.67 -0.55
C SER A 80 -9.25 -9.75 0.05
N ARG A 81 -9.83 -10.96 0.16
CA ARG A 81 -11.12 -11.16 0.86
C ARG A 81 -11.07 -10.71 2.32
N TYR A 82 -9.97 -10.99 3.02
CA TYR A 82 -9.76 -10.49 4.38
C TYR A 82 -9.78 -8.96 4.41
N PHE A 83 -9.08 -8.28 3.49
CA PHE A 83 -9.12 -6.82 3.40
C PHE A 83 -10.53 -6.30 3.14
N CYS A 84 -11.26 -6.88 2.18
CA CYS A 84 -12.64 -6.48 1.87
C CYS A 84 -13.60 -6.67 3.05
N ASN A 85 -13.35 -7.64 3.93
CA ASN A 85 -14.16 -7.84 5.13
C ASN A 85 -14.01 -6.68 6.15
N PHE A 86 -12.83 -6.05 6.23
CA PHE A 86 -12.60 -4.89 7.09
C PHE A 86 -12.82 -3.55 6.38
N HIS A 87 -12.69 -3.56 5.06
CA HIS A 87 -12.74 -2.39 4.19
C HIS A 87 -13.51 -2.73 2.91
N PRO A 88 -14.85 -2.81 2.96
CA PRO A 88 -15.68 -3.16 1.81
C PRO A 88 -15.47 -2.25 0.60
N GLU A 89 -15.06 -0.99 0.84
CA GLU A 89 -14.77 -0.02 -0.22
C GLU A 89 -13.62 -0.45 -1.14
N LEU A 90 -12.78 -1.43 -0.73
CA LEU A 90 -11.73 -1.97 -1.56
C LEU A 90 -12.27 -2.74 -2.77
N ALA A 91 -13.47 -3.34 -2.67
CA ALA A 91 -14.10 -4.06 -3.78
C ALA A 91 -14.53 -3.13 -4.93
N GLU A 92 -14.66 -1.83 -4.65
CA GLU A 92 -15.01 -0.78 -5.61
C GLU A 92 -13.75 -0.12 -6.21
N ASP A 93 -12.54 -0.48 -5.75
CA ASP A 93 -11.31 0.09 -6.25
C ASP A 93 -11.04 -0.34 -7.70
N VAL A 94 -10.62 0.61 -8.54
CA VAL A 94 -10.34 0.37 -9.97
C VAL A 94 -9.26 -0.69 -10.21
N ASP A 95 -8.34 -0.89 -9.26
CA ASP A 95 -7.30 -1.90 -9.36
C ASP A 95 -7.75 -3.30 -8.88
N PHE A 96 -8.96 -3.43 -8.32
CA PHE A 96 -9.49 -4.70 -7.84
C PHE A 96 -9.65 -5.70 -9.00
N ASN A 97 -9.06 -6.89 -8.87
CA ASN A 97 -8.88 -7.88 -9.95
C ASN A 97 -7.98 -7.43 -11.13
N GLY A 98 -7.43 -6.21 -11.11
CA GLY A 98 -6.57 -5.66 -12.16
C GLY A 98 -5.09 -6.08 -12.08
N LYS A 99 -4.68 -6.79 -11.01
CA LYS A 99 -3.30 -7.25 -10.75
C LYS A 99 -2.25 -6.14 -10.92
N ASN A 100 -2.53 -4.95 -10.40
CA ASN A 100 -1.65 -3.80 -10.57
C ASN A 100 -0.43 -3.87 -9.63
N ALA A 101 0.73 -4.21 -10.17
CA ALA A 101 1.95 -4.28 -9.37
C ALA A 101 2.44 -2.90 -8.88
N ASN A 102 1.90 -1.81 -9.42
CA ASN A 102 2.17 -0.42 -9.02
C ASN A 102 1.26 0.05 -7.87
N VAL A 103 0.49 -0.82 -7.23
CA VAL A 103 -0.18 -0.48 -5.97
C VAL A 103 0.17 -1.42 -4.84
N THR A 104 0.13 -0.91 -3.61
CA THR A 104 0.19 -1.69 -2.38
C THR A 104 -0.84 -1.14 -1.40
N PHE A 105 -1.61 -2.02 -0.80
CA PHE A 105 -2.58 -1.68 0.23
C PHE A 105 -2.03 -2.05 1.60
N VAL A 106 -2.27 -1.19 2.58
CA VAL A 106 -1.80 -1.36 3.95
C VAL A 106 -2.94 -1.07 4.92
N ARG A 107 -3.19 -2.04 5.80
CA ARG A 107 -4.13 -1.90 6.91
C ARG A 107 -3.38 -1.48 8.18
N ILE A 108 -3.81 -0.39 8.80
CA ILE A 108 -3.24 0.19 10.03
C ILE A 108 -3.96 -0.34 11.29
#